data_AF-X0WF21-F1
#
_entry.id   AF-X0WF21-F1
#
_cell.length_a   1.000
_cell.length_b   1.000
_cell.length_c   1.000
_cell.angle_alpha   90.00
_cell.angle_beta   90.00
_cell.angle_gamma   90.00
#
_symmetry.space_group_name_H-M   'P 1'
#
loop_
_entity.id
_entity.type
_entity.pdbx_description
1 polymer ?
#
loop_
_entity_poly.entity_id
_entity_poly.type
_entity_poly.pdbx_seq_one_letter_code
_entity_poly.pdbx_strand_id
1 'polypeptide(L)'
;MRVWARTNGPGTIEFRYGEDAASLDNVSESVETTAAHDFTGWTTLHGLDPDTEYMASVFIDGNPTGVPATFKTLPDSKALSDPAHNPRGLFNFSFTFGSCANQNPLHGIGPSLPTYATLLDKHADEVDFQIMNGDWLYEELRTTPVDAWAGKQGVDVEQLPEVVRDMPTIVGVWENYKLYLDRGANLSAWHRNVPGFFTFDDHELVNDIWGAGSTGRRNRRAVF
;
A
#
# COMPACT_ATOMS: atom_id res chain seq x y z
N MET A 1 4.26 3.20 -13.18
CA MET A 1 3.43 3.10 -11.95
C MET A 1 3.78 1.81 -11.22
N ARG A 2 3.79 1.74 -9.88
CA ARG A 2 3.96 0.47 -9.16
C ARG A 2 2.61 0.01 -8.63
N VAL A 3 2.29 -1.25 -8.87
CA VAL A 3 1.05 -1.90 -8.41
C VAL A 3 1.39 -3.14 -7.60
N TRP A 4 0.54 -3.49 -6.65
CA TRP A 4 0.76 -4.60 -5.74
C TRP A 4 -0.55 -5.28 -5.38
N ALA A 5 -0.45 -6.55 -5.00
CA ALA A 5 -1.56 -7.32 -4.47
C ALA A 5 -1.04 -8.36 -3.47
N ARG A 6 -1.94 -8.82 -2.60
CA ARG A 6 -1.67 -9.90 -1.64
C ARG A 6 -2.65 -11.03 -1.89
N THR A 7 -2.15 -12.24 -1.98
CA THR A 7 -2.94 -13.47 -2.08
C THR A 7 -3.10 -14.15 -0.72
N ASN A 8 -3.99 -15.13 -0.60
CA ASN A 8 -4.18 -15.89 0.65
C ASN A 8 -3.18 -17.04 0.83
N GLY A 9 -2.36 -17.30 -0.18
CA GLY A 9 -1.39 -18.38 -0.24
C GLY A 9 -0.51 -18.22 -1.49
N PRO A 10 0.38 -19.19 -1.78
CA PRO A 10 1.21 -19.13 -2.99
C PRO A 10 0.36 -19.01 -4.26
N GLY A 11 0.83 -18.22 -5.20
CA GLY A 11 0.18 -18.04 -6.50
C GLY A 11 0.90 -17.01 -7.36
N THR A 12 0.60 -17.01 -8.65
CA THR A 12 1.16 -16.08 -9.62
C THR A 12 0.22 -14.89 -9.79
N ILE A 13 0.70 -13.67 -9.59
CA ILE A 13 -0.06 -12.45 -9.87
C ILE A 13 0.42 -11.78 -11.14
N GLU A 14 -0.51 -11.26 -11.94
CA GLU A 14 -0.25 -10.31 -13.02
C GLU A 14 -1.29 -9.19 -12.96
N PHE A 15 -0.98 -8.05 -13.55
CA PHE A 15 -1.90 -6.91 -13.65
C PHE A 15 -2.21 -6.65 -15.11
N ARG A 16 -3.49 -6.52 -15.42
CA ARG A 16 -3.94 -6.04 -16.73
C ARG A 16 -4.44 -4.62 -16.62
N TYR A 17 -4.01 -3.76 -17.53
CA TYR A 17 -4.24 -2.32 -17.42
C TYR A 17 -4.52 -1.65 -18.77
N GLY A 18 -5.28 -0.55 -18.72
CA GLY A 18 -5.71 0.22 -19.89
C GLY A 18 -6.48 1.47 -19.48
N GLU A 19 -6.76 2.34 -20.45
CA GLU A 19 -7.50 3.61 -20.23
C GLU A 19 -9.01 3.38 -20.08
N ASP A 20 -9.52 2.23 -20.53
CA ASP A 20 -10.93 1.85 -20.43
C ASP A 20 -11.06 0.50 -19.69
N ALA A 21 -12.04 0.40 -18.81
CA ALA A 21 -12.40 -0.83 -18.13
C ALA A 21 -12.78 -1.99 -19.06
N ALA A 22 -13.28 -1.68 -20.26
CA ALA A 22 -13.60 -2.65 -21.30
C ALA A 22 -12.36 -3.17 -22.05
N SER A 23 -11.21 -2.51 -21.94
CA SER A 23 -10.00 -2.77 -22.75
C SER A 23 -8.73 -2.69 -21.91
N LEU A 24 -8.49 -3.74 -21.11
CA LEU A 24 -7.27 -3.94 -20.33
C LEU A 24 -6.22 -4.71 -21.14
N ASP A 25 -5.77 -4.12 -22.25
CA ASP A 25 -4.95 -4.79 -23.27
C ASP A 25 -3.48 -4.93 -22.89
N ASN A 26 -3.00 -4.13 -21.92
CA ASN A 26 -1.63 -4.23 -21.43
C ASN A 26 -1.55 -5.22 -20.28
N VAL A 27 -0.45 -5.98 -20.21
CA VAL A 27 -0.19 -6.97 -19.16
C VAL A 27 1.17 -6.68 -18.54
N SER A 28 1.24 -6.67 -17.21
CA SER A 28 2.49 -6.53 -16.48
C SER A 28 3.35 -7.79 -16.54
N GLU A 29 4.58 -7.71 -16.05
CA GLU A 29 5.32 -8.91 -15.66
C GLU A 29 4.57 -9.68 -14.56
N SER A 30 4.60 -11.00 -14.61
CA SER A 30 4.04 -11.87 -13.58
C SER A 30 4.96 -11.97 -12.36
N VAL A 31 4.39 -12.11 -11.17
CA VAL A 31 5.12 -12.17 -9.90
C VAL A 31 4.61 -13.34 -9.07
N GLU A 32 5.53 -14.19 -8.61
CA GLU A 32 5.22 -15.25 -7.66
C GLU A 32 5.08 -14.70 -6.24
N THR A 33 3.97 -15.00 -5.60
CA THR A 33 3.74 -14.66 -4.19
C THR A 33 4.24 -15.77 -3.29
N THR A 34 4.97 -15.41 -2.24
CA THR A 34 5.59 -16.38 -1.33
C THR A 34 5.40 -15.99 0.13
N ALA A 35 5.49 -16.98 1.01
CA ALA A 35 5.38 -16.76 2.46
C ALA A 35 6.45 -15.79 3.00
N ALA A 36 7.59 -15.64 2.31
CA ALA A 36 8.65 -14.69 2.68
C ALA A 36 8.20 -13.23 2.62
N HIS A 37 7.14 -12.93 1.88
CA HIS A 37 6.55 -11.59 1.77
C HIS A 37 5.07 -11.59 2.18
N ASP A 38 4.66 -12.52 3.04
CA ASP A 38 3.26 -12.71 3.44
C ASP A 38 2.32 -12.80 2.22
N PHE A 39 2.79 -13.47 1.17
CA PHE A 39 2.11 -13.62 -0.12
C PHE A 39 1.75 -12.29 -0.81
N THR A 40 2.55 -11.25 -0.58
CA THR A 40 2.46 -9.98 -1.29
C THR A 40 3.42 -9.97 -2.47
N GLY A 41 2.94 -9.51 -3.63
CA GLY A 41 3.76 -9.29 -4.82
C GLY A 41 3.49 -7.90 -5.40
N TRP A 42 4.47 -7.35 -6.11
CA TRP A 42 4.35 -6.06 -6.78
C TRP A 42 5.17 -6.03 -8.07
N THR A 43 4.73 -5.21 -9.02
CA THR A 43 5.42 -5.02 -10.31
C THR A 43 5.29 -3.56 -10.76
N THR A 44 6.04 -3.20 -11.80
CA THR A 44 6.02 -1.86 -12.40
C THR A 44 5.31 -1.90 -13.74
N LEU A 45 4.30 -1.06 -13.90
CA LEU A 45 3.63 -0.80 -15.17
C LEU A 45 4.45 0.23 -15.96
N HIS A 46 4.77 -0.12 -17.20
CA HIS A 46 5.61 0.64 -18.12
C HIS A 46 4.81 1.10 -19.35
N GLY A 47 5.38 2.04 -20.12
CA GLY A 47 4.78 2.51 -21.38
C GLY A 47 3.47 3.28 -21.20
N LEU A 48 3.30 3.94 -20.06
CA LEU A 48 2.11 4.73 -19.76
C LEU A 48 2.28 6.15 -20.32
N ASP A 49 1.23 6.69 -20.91
CA ASP A 49 1.18 8.08 -21.34
C ASP A 49 1.11 9.02 -20.13
N PRO A 50 1.70 10.23 -20.23
CA PRO A 50 1.68 11.22 -19.15
C PRO A 50 0.32 11.90 -19.03
N ASP A 51 -0.04 12.30 -17.80
CA ASP A 51 -1.32 12.98 -17.50
C ASP A 51 -2.56 12.18 -17.94
N THR A 52 -2.50 10.85 -17.84
CA THR A 52 -3.51 9.92 -18.33
C THR A 52 -4.05 9.05 -17.20
N GLU A 53 -5.37 8.88 -17.15
CA GLU A 53 -6.03 7.97 -16.22
C GLU A 53 -6.03 6.53 -16.77
N TYR A 54 -5.71 5.58 -15.90
CA TYR A 54 -5.68 4.16 -16.19
C TYR A 54 -6.46 3.37 -15.13
N MET A 55 -7.02 2.25 -15.54
CA MET A 55 -7.51 1.19 -14.66
C MET A 55 -6.55 0.01 -14.69
N ALA A 56 -6.35 -0.65 -13.55
CA ALA A 56 -5.60 -1.89 -13.42
C ALA A 56 -6.38 -2.95 -12.63
N SER A 57 -6.50 -4.16 -13.18
CA SER A 57 -7.09 -5.32 -12.50
C SER A 57 -6.03 -6.35 -12.21
N VAL A 58 -6.06 -6.94 -11.01
CA VAL A 58 -5.18 -8.07 -10.67
C VAL A 58 -5.79 -9.39 -11.16
N PHE A 59 -4.94 -10.24 -11.69
CA PHE A 59 -5.24 -11.61 -12.06
C PHE A 59 -4.36 -12.52 -11.20
N ILE A 60 -4.97 -13.53 -10.57
CA ILE A 60 -4.30 -14.55 -9.77
C ILE A 60 -4.47 -15.88 -10.49
N ASP A 61 -3.37 -16.51 -10.87
CA ASP A 61 -3.34 -17.76 -11.64
C ASP A 61 -4.24 -17.68 -12.90
N GLY A 62 -4.22 -16.53 -13.57
CA GLY A 62 -4.99 -16.23 -14.77
C GLY A 62 -6.45 -15.83 -14.55
N ASN A 63 -6.94 -15.72 -13.30
CA ASN A 63 -8.32 -15.36 -12.98
C ASN A 63 -8.41 -13.93 -12.42
N PRO A 64 -9.29 -13.07 -12.98
CA PRO A 64 -9.49 -11.72 -12.45
C PRO A 64 -10.01 -11.80 -11.02
N THR A 65 -9.38 -11.08 -10.10
CA THR A 65 -9.72 -11.10 -8.67
C THR A 65 -9.71 -9.70 -8.08
N GLY A 66 -10.48 -9.48 -7.02
CA GLY A 66 -10.47 -8.22 -6.28
C GLY A 66 -11.20 -7.07 -7.01
N VAL A 67 -11.01 -5.87 -6.47
CA VAL A 67 -11.57 -4.62 -7.03
C VAL A 67 -10.47 -3.96 -7.88
N PRO A 68 -10.76 -3.56 -9.13
CA PRO A 68 -9.80 -2.81 -9.94
C PRO A 68 -9.33 -1.53 -9.24
N ALA A 69 -8.08 -1.16 -9.47
CA ALA A 69 -7.51 0.12 -9.07
C ALA A 69 -7.60 1.11 -10.22
N THR A 70 -7.76 2.39 -9.91
CA THR A 70 -7.55 3.49 -10.86
C THR A 70 -6.34 4.30 -10.44
N PHE A 71 -5.68 4.91 -11.41
CA PHE A 71 -4.59 5.85 -11.15
C PHE A 71 -4.40 6.81 -12.30
N LYS A 72 -3.88 8.00 -11.99
CA LYS A 72 -3.45 8.98 -12.99
C LYS A 72 -1.92 9.07 -13.01
N THR A 73 -1.33 9.07 -14.20
CA THR A 73 0.11 9.36 -14.35
C THR A 73 0.39 10.85 -14.18
N LEU A 74 1.58 11.19 -13.68
CA LEU A 74 1.99 12.59 -13.60
C LEU A 74 2.22 13.19 -15.00
N PRO A 75 2.01 14.51 -15.16
CA PRO A 75 2.35 15.19 -16.40
C PRO A 75 3.85 15.10 -16.71
N ASP A 76 4.19 15.06 -17.99
CA ASP A 76 5.57 15.10 -18.46
C ASP A 76 5.93 16.49 -19.00
N SER A 77 7.00 17.06 -18.45
CA SER A 77 7.47 18.39 -18.87
C SER A 77 7.84 18.46 -20.35
N LYS A 78 8.34 17.38 -20.97
CA LYS A 78 8.70 17.41 -22.39
C LYS A 78 7.46 17.39 -23.28
N ALA A 79 6.45 16.60 -22.90
CA ALA A 79 5.16 16.57 -23.57
C ALA A 79 4.43 17.93 -23.53
N LEU A 80 4.60 18.69 -22.45
CA LEU A 80 3.96 20.00 -22.27
C LEU A 80 4.79 21.20 -22.75
N SER A 81 6.00 20.96 -23.28
CA SER A 81 6.88 22.02 -23.75
C SER A 81 6.39 22.61 -25.06
N ASP A 82 6.02 23.88 -25.06
CA ASP A 82 5.70 24.67 -26.26
C ASP A 82 6.69 25.83 -26.41
N PRO A 83 7.38 25.99 -27.56
CA PRO A 83 8.41 27.03 -27.72
C PRO A 83 7.93 28.46 -27.50
N ALA A 84 6.65 28.76 -27.74
CA ALA A 84 6.12 30.12 -27.67
C ALA A 84 5.44 30.42 -26.34
N HIS A 85 4.70 29.46 -25.77
CA HIS A 85 3.79 29.67 -24.64
C HIS A 85 4.21 28.94 -23.37
N ASN A 86 4.94 27.81 -23.46
CA ASN A 86 5.43 27.05 -22.31
C ASN A 86 6.80 26.42 -22.56
N PRO A 87 7.86 27.21 -22.79
CA PRO A 87 9.16 26.69 -23.24
C PRO A 87 9.90 25.84 -22.19
N ARG A 88 9.39 25.83 -20.96
CA ARG A 88 9.93 25.05 -19.83
C ARG A 88 9.09 23.82 -19.50
N GLY A 89 7.98 23.59 -20.19
CA GLY A 89 7.09 22.47 -19.90
C GLY A 89 6.55 22.49 -18.48
N LEU A 90 6.23 23.68 -17.96
CA LEU A 90 5.72 23.83 -16.61
C LEU A 90 4.30 23.23 -16.51
N PHE A 91 4.01 22.58 -15.40
CA PHE A 91 2.70 22.05 -15.05
C PHE A 91 2.43 22.22 -13.57
N ASN A 92 1.15 22.22 -13.22
CA ASN A 92 0.70 22.16 -11.84
C ASN A 92 0.40 20.71 -11.46
N PHE A 93 0.47 20.42 -10.18
CA PHE A 93 -0.03 19.18 -9.60
C PHE A 93 -0.72 19.48 -8.27
N SER A 94 -1.60 18.59 -7.87
CA SER A 94 -2.30 18.60 -6.58
C SER A 94 -1.92 17.34 -5.81
N PHE A 95 -1.82 17.47 -4.50
CA PHE A 95 -1.52 16.33 -3.65
C PHE A 95 -2.17 16.45 -2.29
N THR A 96 -2.40 15.30 -1.66
CA THR A 96 -2.74 15.25 -0.23
C THR A 96 -1.53 14.82 0.59
N PHE A 97 -1.49 15.26 1.85
CA PHE A 97 -0.46 14.87 2.81
C PHE A 97 -1.14 14.42 4.09
N GLY A 98 -0.79 13.24 4.60
CA GLY A 98 -1.38 12.70 5.81
C GLY A 98 -0.45 11.75 6.55
N SER A 99 -0.77 11.48 7.80
CA SER A 99 -0.13 10.51 8.69
C SER A 99 -1.15 10.05 9.74
N CYS A 100 -0.75 9.13 10.62
CA CYS A 100 -1.50 8.78 11.83
C CYS A 100 -2.92 8.26 11.56
N ALA A 101 -3.02 7.22 10.73
CA ALA A 101 -4.28 6.61 10.32
C ALA A 101 -4.86 5.64 11.38
N ASN A 102 -4.78 5.97 12.67
CA ASN A 102 -5.21 5.08 13.75
C ASN A 102 -6.70 4.73 13.66
N GLN A 103 -6.98 3.45 13.42
CA GLN A 103 -8.33 2.92 13.23
C GLN A 103 -8.92 2.30 14.51
N ASN A 104 -8.17 2.21 15.61
CA ASN A 104 -8.64 1.63 16.87
C ASN A 104 -9.69 2.54 17.54
N PRO A 105 -10.95 2.13 17.74
CA PRO A 105 -11.98 2.98 18.35
C PRO A 105 -11.71 3.38 19.80
N LEU A 106 -10.84 2.68 20.53
CA LEU A 106 -10.51 3.01 21.92
C LEU A 106 -9.62 4.26 22.01
N HIS A 107 -8.74 4.47 21.04
CA HIS A 107 -7.69 5.51 21.09
C HIS A 107 -7.52 6.30 19.77
N GLY A 108 -8.39 6.07 18.80
CA GLY A 108 -8.41 6.71 17.48
C GLY A 108 -9.84 7.03 17.03
N ILE A 109 -9.99 7.43 15.75
CA ILE A 109 -11.29 7.87 15.19
C ILE A 109 -12.14 6.72 14.62
N GLY A 110 -11.66 5.49 14.77
CA GLY A 110 -12.33 4.28 14.28
C GLY A 110 -12.03 3.96 12.82
N PRO A 111 -12.43 2.77 12.35
CA PRO A 111 -12.07 2.25 11.04
C PRO A 111 -12.74 2.98 9.87
N SER A 112 -13.78 3.78 10.13
CA SER A 112 -14.44 4.56 9.08
C SER A 112 -13.54 5.65 8.52
N LEU A 113 -12.58 6.16 9.30
CA LEU A 113 -11.65 7.23 8.92
C LEU A 113 -12.33 8.34 8.07
N PRO A 114 -13.20 9.19 8.66
CA PRO A 114 -14.05 10.14 7.92
C PRO A 114 -13.30 11.11 6.99
N THR A 115 -12.02 11.37 7.25
CA THR A 115 -11.14 12.12 6.35
C THR A 115 -11.07 11.46 4.97
N TYR A 116 -10.82 10.14 4.90
CA TYR A 116 -10.79 9.42 3.62
C TYR A 116 -12.15 9.36 2.95
N ALA A 117 -13.24 9.29 3.71
CA ALA A 117 -14.58 9.38 3.16
C ALA A 117 -14.80 10.72 2.44
N THR A 118 -14.36 11.82 3.06
CA THR A 118 -14.46 13.17 2.48
C THR A 118 -13.56 13.33 1.26
N LEU A 119 -12.33 12.82 1.33
CA LEU A 119 -11.39 12.86 0.22
C LEU A 119 -11.93 12.08 -0.99
N LEU A 120 -12.48 10.89 -0.76
CA LEU A 120 -13.10 10.07 -1.81
C LEU A 120 -14.30 10.77 -2.46
N ASP A 121 -15.17 11.37 -1.66
CA ASP A 121 -16.40 12.02 -2.13
C ASP A 121 -16.14 13.32 -2.91
N LYS A 122 -15.07 14.04 -2.57
CA LYS A 122 -14.88 15.43 -3.03
C LYS A 122 -13.63 15.71 -3.85
N HIS A 123 -12.61 14.84 -3.77
CA HIS A 123 -11.28 15.19 -4.26
C HIS A 123 -10.53 14.04 -4.95
N ALA A 124 -11.12 12.85 -5.08
CA ALA A 124 -10.42 11.70 -5.66
C ALA A 124 -10.03 11.92 -7.13
N ASP A 125 -10.84 12.68 -7.87
CA ASP A 125 -10.62 13.07 -9.26
C ASP A 125 -9.76 14.34 -9.42
N GLU A 126 -9.52 15.07 -8.32
CA GLU A 126 -8.75 16.31 -8.31
C GLU A 126 -7.31 16.14 -7.86
N VAL A 127 -6.96 15.02 -7.21
CA VAL A 127 -5.66 14.79 -6.55
C VAL A 127 -4.77 13.88 -7.39
N ASP A 128 -3.58 14.35 -7.77
CA ASP A 128 -2.65 13.53 -8.57
C ASP A 128 -1.97 12.43 -7.73
N PHE A 129 -1.69 12.68 -6.45
CA PHE A 129 -1.11 11.69 -5.52
C PHE A 129 -1.29 12.06 -4.05
N GLN A 130 -1.05 11.08 -3.17
CA GLN A 130 -0.95 11.28 -1.72
C GLN A 130 0.47 11.03 -1.23
N ILE A 131 0.91 11.80 -0.24
CA ILE A 131 2.06 11.48 0.61
C ILE A 131 1.51 10.95 1.95
N MET A 132 1.80 9.68 2.24
CA MET A 132 1.58 9.07 3.54
C MET A 132 2.89 9.11 4.33
N ASN A 133 2.93 9.98 5.33
CA ASN A 133 4.09 10.28 6.13
C ASN A 133 4.13 9.49 7.45
N GLY A 134 4.07 8.16 7.34
CA GLY A 134 4.13 7.25 8.48
C GLY A 134 2.81 7.07 9.24
N ASP A 135 2.83 6.12 10.17
CA ASP A 135 1.68 5.69 10.96
C ASP A 135 0.47 5.33 10.09
N TRP A 136 0.72 4.62 9.00
CA TRP A 136 -0.31 3.99 8.17
C TRP A 136 -1.05 2.90 8.97
N LEU A 137 -0.33 2.21 9.86
CA LEU A 137 -0.89 1.26 10.82
C LEU A 137 -0.49 1.58 12.27
N TYR A 138 -1.17 0.95 13.23
CA TYR A 138 -0.77 0.87 14.64
C TYR A 138 -0.77 -0.58 15.10
N GLU A 139 -0.22 -0.81 16.30
CA GLU A 139 0.37 -2.08 16.71
C GLU A 139 -0.59 -3.15 17.27
N GLU A 140 -1.88 -3.13 16.94
CA GLU A 140 -2.92 -3.95 17.58
C GLU A 140 -2.68 -5.48 17.56
N LEU A 141 -2.11 -5.99 16.48
CA LEU A 141 -1.78 -7.41 16.27
C LEU A 141 -0.28 -7.68 16.36
N ARG A 142 0.48 -6.77 17.00
CA ARG A 142 1.95 -6.86 17.06
C ARG A 142 2.45 -8.13 17.76
N THR A 143 1.70 -8.63 18.73
CA THR A 143 2.04 -9.86 19.48
C THR A 143 1.54 -11.13 18.81
N THR A 144 1.14 -11.09 17.53
CA THR A 144 0.70 -12.30 16.82
C THR A 144 1.80 -13.38 16.88
N PRO A 145 1.49 -14.57 17.43
CA PRO A 145 2.42 -15.70 17.43
C PRO A 145 2.72 -16.23 16.03
N VAL A 146 3.96 -16.67 15.78
CA VAL A 146 4.38 -17.20 14.47
C VAL A 146 3.60 -18.45 14.07
N ASP A 147 3.30 -19.34 15.02
CA ASP A 147 2.49 -20.54 14.80
C ASP A 147 1.05 -20.20 14.40
N ALA A 148 0.48 -19.15 15.01
CA ALA A 148 -0.85 -18.64 14.63
C ALA A 148 -0.85 -18.05 13.21
N TRP A 149 0.16 -17.23 12.86
CA TRP A 149 0.31 -16.73 11.49
C TRP A 149 0.52 -17.87 10.50
N ALA A 150 1.45 -18.79 10.78
CA ALA A 150 1.78 -19.92 9.92
C ALA A 150 0.56 -20.83 9.68
N GLY A 151 -0.19 -21.15 10.73
CA GLY A 151 -1.43 -21.91 10.63
C GLY A 151 -2.50 -21.22 9.79
N LYS A 152 -2.66 -19.89 9.92
CA LYS A 152 -3.58 -19.08 9.09
C LYS A 152 -3.15 -19.03 7.63
N GLN A 153 -1.84 -18.96 7.38
CA GLN A 153 -1.24 -18.84 6.05
C GLN A 153 -0.99 -20.21 5.37
N GLY A 154 -1.22 -21.33 6.05
CA GLY A 154 -0.89 -22.66 5.53
C GLY A 154 0.61 -22.92 5.36
N VAL A 155 1.45 -22.24 6.17
CA VAL A 155 2.90 -22.37 6.15
C VAL A 155 3.33 -23.42 7.17
N ASP A 156 4.20 -24.34 6.77
CA ASP A 156 4.83 -25.30 7.68
C ASP A 156 5.82 -24.56 8.61
N VAL A 157 5.65 -24.73 9.92
CA VAL A 157 6.51 -24.11 10.95
C VAL A 157 7.95 -24.63 10.90
N GLU A 158 8.18 -25.80 10.32
CA GLU A 158 9.54 -26.32 10.09
C GLU A 158 10.19 -25.73 8.82
N GLN A 159 9.40 -25.06 7.98
CA GLN A 159 9.82 -24.45 6.72
C GLN A 159 9.56 -22.94 6.68
N LEU A 160 9.66 -22.28 7.84
CA LEU A 160 9.48 -20.84 7.94
C LEU A 160 10.45 -20.09 7.02
N PRO A 161 9.98 -19.04 6.32
CA PRO A 161 10.85 -18.14 5.59
C PRO A 161 11.94 -17.53 6.49
N GLU A 162 13.12 -17.27 5.92
CA GLU A 162 14.26 -16.69 6.65
C GLU A 162 13.89 -15.44 7.43
N VAL A 163 13.18 -14.49 6.81
CA VAL A 163 12.72 -13.26 7.48
C VAL A 163 11.88 -13.52 8.73
N VAL A 164 11.07 -14.58 8.74
CA VAL A 164 10.23 -14.95 9.89
C VAL A 164 11.07 -15.65 10.97
N ARG A 165 12.09 -16.40 10.59
CA ARG A 165 13.03 -17.02 11.54
C ARG A 165 13.92 -15.98 12.22
N ASP A 166 14.44 -15.04 11.44
CA ASP A 166 15.37 -14.00 11.91
C ASP A 166 14.65 -12.88 12.66
N MET A 167 13.41 -12.58 12.25
CA MET A 167 12.57 -11.55 12.88
C MET A 167 11.14 -12.05 13.10
N PRO A 168 10.90 -12.93 14.09
CA PRO A 168 9.59 -13.53 14.36
C PRO A 168 8.44 -12.52 14.50
N THR A 169 8.72 -11.33 15.04
CA THR A 169 7.70 -10.30 15.25
C THR A 169 7.23 -9.62 13.95
N ILE A 170 7.86 -9.88 12.80
CA ILE A 170 7.41 -9.34 11.51
C ILE A 170 5.98 -9.77 11.18
N VAL A 171 5.58 -10.97 11.60
CA VAL A 171 4.23 -11.50 11.32
C VAL A 171 3.15 -10.63 11.97
N GLY A 172 3.44 -10.02 13.12
CA GLY A 172 2.55 -9.06 13.76
C GLY A 172 2.39 -7.76 12.97
N VAL A 173 3.45 -7.29 12.30
CA VAL A 173 3.38 -6.14 11.37
C VAL A 173 2.48 -6.49 10.19
N TRP A 174 2.69 -7.65 9.58
CA TRP A 174 1.88 -8.12 8.45
C TRP A 174 0.40 -8.28 8.82
N GLU A 175 0.10 -8.84 9.99
CA GLU A 175 -1.29 -8.91 10.48
C GLU A 175 -1.88 -7.52 10.75
N ASN A 176 -1.10 -6.54 11.22
CA ASN A 176 -1.61 -5.16 11.34
C ASN A 176 -1.93 -4.54 9.98
N TYR A 177 -1.09 -4.72 8.96
CA TYR A 177 -1.42 -4.29 7.59
C TYR A 177 -2.72 -4.94 7.11
N LYS A 178 -2.87 -6.25 7.28
CA LYS A 178 -4.11 -6.98 6.95
C LYS A 178 -5.32 -6.40 7.68
N LEU A 179 -5.22 -6.20 8.99
CA LEU A 179 -6.30 -5.63 9.80
C LEU A 179 -6.72 -4.26 9.27
N TYR A 180 -5.76 -3.37 9.02
CA TYR A 180 -6.02 -2.00 8.58
C TYR A 180 -6.59 -1.92 7.16
N LEU A 181 -6.14 -2.81 6.26
CA LEU A 181 -6.69 -2.94 4.91
C LEU A 181 -8.12 -3.51 4.91
N ASP A 182 -8.40 -4.49 5.78
CA ASP A 182 -9.68 -5.19 5.85
C ASP A 182 -10.80 -4.32 6.43
N ARG A 183 -10.55 -3.68 7.58
CA ARG A 183 -11.58 -2.87 8.25
C ARG A 183 -11.66 -1.42 7.74
N GLY A 184 -10.56 -0.88 7.23
CA GLY A 184 -10.42 0.51 6.79
C GLY A 184 -10.97 0.77 5.41
N ALA A 185 -12.28 0.55 5.19
CA ALA A 185 -12.88 0.57 3.84
C ALA A 185 -12.57 1.84 3.02
N ASN A 186 -12.65 3.02 3.64
CA ASN A 186 -12.38 4.29 2.97
C ASN A 186 -10.88 4.49 2.69
N LEU A 187 -9.99 4.11 3.60
CA LEU A 187 -8.54 4.15 3.40
C LEU A 187 -8.13 3.22 2.24
N SER A 188 -8.64 1.99 2.25
CA SER A 188 -8.37 1.00 1.22
C SER A 188 -8.94 1.40 -0.14
N ALA A 189 -10.12 2.03 -0.18
CA ALA A 189 -10.68 2.58 -1.41
C ALA A 189 -9.86 3.77 -1.94
N TRP A 190 -9.43 4.68 -1.07
CA TRP A 190 -8.57 5.80 -1.45
C TRP A 190 -7.27 5.33 -2.08
N HIS A 191 -6.56 4.40 -1.45
CA HIS A 191 -5.31 3.86 -1.99
C HIS A 191 -5.48 2.94 -3.21
N ARG A 192 -6.72 2.55 -3.56
CA ARG A 192 -7.01 1.92 -4.85
C ARG A 192 -7.22 2.93 -5.98
N ASN A 193 -7.52 4.20 -5.68
CA ASN A 193 -7.87 5.20 -6.68
C ASN A 193 -6.82 6.30 -6.83
N VAL A 194 -6.03 6.55 -5.78
CA VAL A 194 -5.03 7.63 -5.74
C VAL A 194 -3.64 7.05 -5.47
N PRO A 195 -2.66 7.29 -6.35
CA PRO A 195 -1.27 6.89 -6.13
C PRO A 195 -0.71 7.44 -4.82
N GLY A 196 0.01 6.59 -4.07
CA GLY A 196 0.61 6.95 -2.79
C GLY A 196 2.14 6.90 -2.80
N PHE A 197 2.77 7.93 -2.23
CA PHE A 197 4.15 7.90 -1.78
C PHE A 197 4.15 7.60 -0.29
N PHE A 198 4.80 6.50 0.11
CA PHE A 198 4.80 6.03 1.48
C PHE A 198 6.17 6.22 2.12
N THR A 199 6.16 6.75 3.33
CA THR A 199 7.27 6.67 4.28
C THR A 199 6.74 6.02 5.56
N PHE A 200 7.61 5.35 6.30
CA PHE A 200 7.26 4.76 7.58
C PHE A 200 7.60 5.74 8.71
N ASP A 201 6.91 5.60 9.84
CA ASP A 201 7.29 6.17 11.13
C ASP A 201 7.41 5.03 12.15
N ASP A 202 7.34 5.34 13.44
CA ASP A 202 7.59 4.39 14.51
C ASP A 202 6.53 3.31 14.63
N HIS A 203 5.26 3.54 14.32
CA HIS A 203 4.21 2.52 14.45
C HIS A 203 4.27 1.40 13.40
N GLU A 204 4.90 1.61 12.25
CA GLU A 204 5.28 0.51 11.35
C GLU A 204 6.38 -0.39 11.94
N LEU A 205 7.11 0.13 12.93
CA LEU A 205 8.21 -0.51 13.64
C LEU A 205 7.80 -0.86 15.06
N VAL A 206 8.09 -0.02 16.06
CA VAL A 206 7.55 -0.11 17.43
C VAL A 206 7.34 1.30 17.96
N ASN A 207 6.23 1.59 18.65
CA ASN A 207 5.99 2.91 19.22
C ASN A 207 7.18 3.45 20.03
N ASP A 208 7.50 4.72 19.82
CA ASP A 208 8.57 5.48 20.46
C ASP A 208 9.93 4.75 20.39
N ILE A 209 10.49 4.55 19.19
CA ILE A 209 11.84 3.99 18.99
C ILE A 209 13.00 4.91 19.45
N TRP A 210 12.72 5.85 20.36
CA TRP A 210 13.71 6.81 20.84
C TRP A 210 14.93 6.11 21.43
N GLY A 211 16.11 6.44 20.89
CA GLY A 211 17.37 5.84 21.32
C GLY A 211 17.57 4.38 20.88
N ALA A 212 16.81 3.87 19.91
CA ALA A 212 17.11 2.58 19.28
C ALA A 212 18.57 2.54 18.79
N GLY A 213 19.29 1.47 19.13
CA GLY A 213 20.72 1.33 18.82
C GLY A 213 21.68 2.10 19.73
N SER A 214 21.21 2.87 20.71
CA SER A 214 22.06 3.61 21.66
C SER A 214 22.28 2.89 22.99
N THR A 215 23.44 3.11 23.62
CA THR A 215 23.79 2.58 24.95
C THR A 215 23.21 3.50 26.03
N GLY A 216 22.27 3.05 26.87
CA GLY A 216 21.68 3.88 27.93
C GLY A 216 20.22 3.55 28.30
N ARG A 217 19.63 4.34 29.20
CA ARG A 217 18.27 4.13 29.74
C ARG A 217 17.23 4.18 28.63
N ARG A 218 16.50 3.08 28.49
CA ARG A 218 15.32 2.93 27.64
C ARG A 218 14.08 3.25 28.49
N ASN A 219 13.40 4.35 28.22
CA ASN A 219 12.02 4.52 28.69
C ASN A 219 11.13 4.24 27.49
N ARG A 220 10.40 3.13 27.53
CA ARG A 220 9.52 2.68 26.45
C ARG A 220 8.12 2.49 26.99
N ARG A 221 7.12 2.95 26.24
CA ARG A 221 5.74 2.54 26.42
C ARG A 221 5.30 1.96 25.07
N ALA A 222 5.33 0.64 24.94
CA ALA A 222 4.62 0.00 23.83
C ALA A 222 3.12 0.28 24.00
N VAL A 223 2.41 0.51 22.90
CA VAL A 223 0.97 0.85 22.93
C VAL A 223 0.06 -0.31 22.54
N PHE A 224 0.60 -1.53 22.58
CA PHE A 224 -0.10 -2.79 22.30
C PHE A 224 0.00 -3.76 23.49
#